data_AF-A0A970H7B0-F1
#
_entry.id   AF-A0A970H7B0-F1
#
_cell.length_a   1.000
_cell.length_b   1.000
_cell.length_c   1.000
_cell.angle_alpha   90.00
_cell.angle_beta   90.00
_cell.angle_gamma   90.00
#
_symmetry.space_group_name_H-M   'P 1'
#
loop_
_entity.id
_entity.type
_entity.pdbx_description
1 polymer ?
#
loop_
_entity_poly.entity_id
_entity_poly.type
_entity_poly.pdbx_seq_one_letter_code
_entity_poly.pdbx_strand_id
1 'polypeptide(L)'
;MSLLAGLLLSWIPLFGWGAHAELPWRAAREPRWRPLWRAGGIPLALAAGIAAFARLAANPDLALGESLASPFAMGGTGLLLLIALAAALGSDLLLAGGGERLPAAGWRLGALAGLLALGAFAIAAERLRTAPLPAAGPLAFAAGAVATAALGLAAAQVLTGPRRATALAGLLLPLHLLALPGRIWRQLLAGGDLLTAGAASVLLLAAPWLPPRLRRPAALAGSLLAALFLLRLDQLAALLPLRPVLAP
;
A
#
# COMPACT_ATOMS: atom_id res chain seq x y z
N MET A 1 12.07 -13.69 -10.59
CA MET A 1 12.37 -12.38 -9.97
C MET A 1 13.09 -12.61 -8.66
N SER A 2 14.15 -11.87 -8.33
CA SER A 2 14.86 -12.04 -7.05
C SER A 2 13.99 -11.58 -5.87
N LEU A 3 14.22 -12.15 -4.68
CA LEU A 3 13.48 -11.78 -3.47
C LEU A 3 13.62 -10.30 -3.13
N LEU A 4 14.82 -9.72 -3.32
CA LEU A 4 15.08 -8.30 -3.12
C LEU A 4 14.25 -7.44 -4.08
N ALA A 5 14.22 -7.76 -5.37
CA ALA A 5 13.43 -7.02 -6.35
C ALA A 5 11.93 -7.08 -6.03
N GLY A 6 11.42 -8.25 -5.64
CA GLY A 6 10.04 -8.40 -5.20
C GLY A 6 9.71 -7.60 -3.94
N LEU A 7 10.60 -7.60 -2.94
CA LEU A 7 10.42 -6.82 -1.73
C LEU A 7 10.40 -5.32 -2.02
N LEU A 8 11.32 -4.83 -2.85
CA LEU A 8 11.34 -3.42 -3.26
C LEU A 8 10.07 -3.03 -4.01
N LEU A 9 9.61 -3.85 -4.95
CA LEU A 9 8.37 -3.63 -5.69
C LEU A 9 7.11 -3.67 -4.79
N SER A 10 7.15 -4.36 -3.65
CA SER A 10 6.03 -4.37 -2.69
C SER A 10 6.12 -3.26 -1.65
N TRP A 11 7.32 -2.92 -1.16
CA TRP A 11 7.49 -1.93 -0.08
C TRP A 11 7.55 -0.49 -0.59
N ILE A 12 8.21 -0.23 -1.73
CA ILE A 12 8.33 1.13 -2.29
C ILE A 12 6.96 1.77 -2.56
N PRO A 13 5.98 1.09 -3.18
CA PRO A 13 4.65 1.66 -3.34
C PRO A 13 3.98 1.96 -2.00
N LEU A 14 4.00 1.02 -1.04
CA LEU A 14 3.38 1.23 0.27
C LEU A 14 3.95 2.46 0.96
N PHE A 15 5.28 2.54 1.02
CA PHE A 15 5.97 3.67 1.60
C PHE A 15 5.70 4.98 0.84
N GLY A 16 5.83 4.95 -0.49
CA GLY A 16 5.69 6.13 -1.35
C GLY A 16 4.29 6.71 -1.29
N TRP A 17 3.24 5.91 -1.49
CA TRP A 17 1.86 6.37 -1.41
C TRP A 17 1.48 6.80 0.01
N GLY A 18 1.95 6.08 1.05
CA GLY A 18 1.75 6.48 2.44
C GLY A 18 2.39 7.83 2.78
N ALA A 19 3.56 8.13 2.21
CA ALA A 19 4.29 9.36 2.45
C ALA A 19 3.55 10.59 1.92
N HIS A 20 2.79 10.46 0.83
CA HIS A 20 1.97 11.54 0.28
C HIS A 20 0.82 11.97 1.19
N ALA A 21 0.38 11.10 2.10
CA ALA A 21 -0.57 11.48 3.14
C ALA A 21 0.14 11.98 4.41
N GLU A 22 1.12 11.23 4.91
CA GLU A 22 1.73 11.49 6.22
C GLU A 22 2.66 12.71 6.22
N LEU A 23 3.49 12.91 5.19
CA LEU A 23 4.48 14.00 5.18
C LEU A 23 3.85 15.38 4.98
N PRO A 24 2.88 15.60 4.07
CA PRO A 24 2.16 16.87 4.01
C PRO A 24 1.37 17.17 5.29
N TRP A 25 0.78 16.16 5.92
CA TRP A 25 0.10 16.32 7.21
C TRP A 25 1.05 16.78 8.32
N ARG A 26 2.28 16.23 8.31
CA ARG A 26 3.36 16.64 9.22
C ARG A 26 3.84 18.04 8.93
N ALA A 27 4.08 18.36 7.67
CA ALA A 27 4.51 19.68 7.21
C ALA A 27 3.51 20.79 7.55
N ALA A 28 2.20 20.46 7.65
CA ALA A 28 1.16 21.37 8.12
C ALA A 28 1.27 21.72 9.61
N ARG A 29 1.86 20.85 10.44
CA ARG A 29 2.02 21.03 11.89
C ARG A 29 3.44 21.44 12.29
N GLU A 30 4.42 20.92 11.56
CA GLU A 30 5.85 21.01 11.82
C GLU A 30 6.55 21.46 10.52
N PRO A 31 6.78 22.77 10.31
CA PRO A 31 7.31 23.31 9.05
C PRO A 31 8.66 22.72 8.61
N ARG A 32 9.45 22.15 9.55
CA ARG A 32 10.73 21.47 9.27
C ARG A 32 10.63 20.34 8.22
N TRP A 33 9.45 19.77 7.99
CA TRP A 33 9.24 18.71 7.00
C TRP A 33 9.01 19.24 5.57
N ARG A 34 8.74 20.54 5.40
CA ARG A 34 8.45 21.13 4.09
C ARG A 34 9.62 21.03 3.11
N PRO A 35 10.88 21.33 3.49
CA PRO A 35 12.01 21.20 2.57
C PRO A 35 12.25 19.76 2.12
N LEU A 36 12.12 18.81 3.05
CA LEU A 36 12.24 17.38 2.76
C LEU A 36 11.16 16.93 1.75
N TRP A 37 9.91 17.37 1.93
CA TRP A 37 8.85 17.05 0.98
C TRP A 37 9.10 17.65 -0.40
N ARG A 38 9.53 18.92 -0.49
CA ARG A 38 9.79 19.54 -1.80
C ARG A 38 10.89 18.83 -2.60
N ALA A 39 11.93 18.35 -1.92
CA ALA A 39 13.01 17.62 -2.58
C ALA A 39 12.60 16.18 -2.95
N GLY A 40 11.73 15.56 -2.14
CA GLY A 40 11.46 14.12 -2.22
C GLY A 40 10.10 13.71 -2.80
N GLY A 41 9.09 14.58 -2.79
CA GLY A 41 7.71 14.25 -3.16
C GLY A 41 7.60 13.72 -4.59
N ILE A 42 7.99 14.54 -5.58
CA ILE A 42 7.91 14.16 -7.00
C ILE A 42 8.72 12.89 -7.32
N PRO A 43 10.01 12.77 -6.94
CA PRO A 43 10.75 11.53 -7.16
C PRO A 43 10.08 10.31 -6.52
N LEU A 44 9.50 10.48 -5.33
CA LEU A 44 8.82 9.41 -4.61
C LEU A 44 7.50 9.02 -5.28
N ALA A 45 6.71 9.99 -5.77
CA ALA A 45 5.50 9.77 -6.55
C ALA A 45 5.80 8.96 -7.81
N LEU A 46 6.86 9.35 -8.54
CA LEU A 46 7.30 8.65 -9.74
C LEU A 46 7.79 7.24 -9.43
N ALA A 47 8.61 7.04 -8.40
CA ALA A 47 9.08 5.71 -8.01
C ALA A 47 7.93 4.79 -7.60
N ALA A 48 6.97 5.30 -6.81
CA ALA A 48 5.78 4.55 -6.40
C ALA A 48 4.85 4.24 -7.59
N GLY A 49 4.69 5.20 -8.52
CA GLY A 49 3.96 5.03 -9.76
C GLY A 49 4.58 3.96 -10.65
N ILE A 50 5.89 4.04 -10.93
CA ILE A 50 6.63 3.06 -11.73
C ILE A 50 6.47 1.65 -11.13
N ALA A 51 6.65 1.50 -9.81
CA ALA A 51 6.49 0.21 -9.16
C ALA A 51 5.05 -0.32 -9.21
N ALA A 52 4.03 0.54 -9.10
CA ALA A 52 2.63 0.15 -9.23
C ALA A 52 2.27 -0.28 -10.67
N PHE A 53 2.71 0.46 -11.68
CA PHE A 53 2.50 0.10 -13.08
C PHE A 53 3.31 -1.13 -13.50
N ALA A 54 4.53 -1.32 -12.97
CA ALA A 54 5.29 -2.55 -13.19
C ALA A 54 4.56 -3.77 -12.62
N ARG A 55 3.90 -3.63 -11.47
CA ARG A 55 3.08 -4.69 -10.87
C ARG A 55 1.82 -5.00 -11.68
N LEU A 56 1.16 -3.98 -12.24
CA LEU A 56 0.05 -4.18 -13.19
C LEU A 56 0.54 -4.89 -14.47
N ALA A 57 1.66 -4.46 -15.04
CA ALA A 57 2.25 -5.08 -16.23
C ALA A 57 2.65 -6.54 -16.02
N ALA A 58 3.01 -6.92 -14.79
CA ALA A 58 3.28 -8.31 -14.43
C ALA A 58 2.02 -9.21 -14.38
N ASN A 59 0.82 -8.65 -14.56
CA ASN A 59 -0.47 -9.36 -14.58
C ASN A 59 -1.25 -9.07 -15.88
N PRO A 60 -0.74 -9.54 -17.04
CA PRO A 60 -1.28 -9.19 -18.35
C PRO A 60 -2.72 -9.65 -18.55
N ASP A 61 -3.12 -10.80 -18.00
CA ASP A 61 -4.47 -11.34 -18.14
C ASP A 61 -5.54 -10.42 -17.53
N LEU A 62 -5.18 -9.79 -16.40
CA LEU A 62 -6.04 -8.85 -15.68
C LEU A 62 -6.18 -7.55 -16.45
N ALA A 63 -5.05 -7.02 -16.96
CA ALA A 63 -5.04 -5.83 -17.80
C ALA A 63 -5.83 -6.03 -19.09
N LEU A 64 -5.68 -7.18 -19.76
CA LEU A 64 -6.41 -7.54 -20.97
C LEU A 64 -7.91 -7.70 -20.67
N GLY A 65 -8.27 -8.47 -19.64
CA GLY A 65 -9.67 -8.67 -19.24
C GLY A 65 -10.39 -7.37 -18.90
N GLU A 66 -9.75 -6.47 -18.16
CA GLU A 66 -10.32 -5.16 -17.86
C GLU A 66 -10.39 -4.23 -19.08
N SER A 67 -9.41 -4.29 -19.98
CA SER A 67 -9.41 -3.48 -21.20
C SER A 67 -10.48 -3.91 -22.21
N LEU A 68 -10.86 -5.20 -22.21
CA LEU A 68 -11.95 -5.72 -23.03
C LEU A 68 -13.33 -5.41 -22.43
N ALA A 69 -13.43 -5.33 -21.10
CA ALA A 69 -14.67 -5.03 -20.38
C ALA A 69 -14.96 -3.52 -20.23
N SER A 70 -13.97 -2.68 -20.49
CA SER A 70 -14.05 -1.22 -20.30
C SER A 70 -13.89 -0.49 -21.63
N PRO A 71 -14.64 0.59 -21.90
CA PRO A 71 -14.42 1.42 -23.09
C PRO A 71 -13.08 2.19 -23.06
N PHE A 72 -12.35 2.15 -21.95
CA PHE A 72 -11.07 2.84 -21.79
C PHE A 72 -9.88 1.89 -22.03
N ALA A 73 -8.94 2.34 -22.87
CA ALA A 73 -7.77 1.56 -23.30
C ALA A 73 -6.85 1.03 -22.18
N MET A 74 -6.95 1.56 -20.95
CA MET A 74 -6.11 1.16 -19.80
C MET A 74 -6.78 0.19 -18.81
N GLY A 75 -8.05 -0.18 -19.01
CA GLY A 75 -8.82 -0.93 -18.01
C GLY A 75 -9.12 -0.11 -16.73
N GLY A 76 -9.96 -0.64 -15.85
CA GLY A 76 -10.42 0.08 -14.65
C GLY A 76 -9.32 0.28 -13.59
N THR A 77 -8.45 -0.70 -13.41
CA THR A 77 -7.34 -0.68 -12.45
C THR A 77 -6.20 0.22 -12.93
N GLY A 78 -5.86 0.18 -14.23
CA GLY A 78 -4.88 1.10 -14.83
C GLY A 78 -5.31 2.56 -14.74
N LEU A 79 -6.59 2.85 -15.02
CA LEU A 79 -7.16 4.19 -14.87
C LEU A 79 -7.10 4.67 -13.41
N LEU A 80 -7.43 3.81 -12.45
CA LEU A 80 -7.38 4.16 -11.02
C LEU A 80 -5.96 4.50 -10.55
N LEU A 81 -4.96 3.73 -10.99
CA LEU A 81 -3.55 4.01 -10.71
C LEU A 81 -3.08 5.32 -11.36
N LEU A 82 -3.52 5.59 -12.60
CA LEU A 82 -3.20 6.83 -13.30
C LEU A 82 -3.80 8.04 -12.58
N ILE A 83 -5.06 7.97 -12.14
CA ILE A 83 -5.72 9.02 -11.38
C ILE A 83 -4.99 9.25 -10.05
N ALA A 84 -4.62 8.18 -9.34
CA ALA A 84 -3.88 8.28 -8.08
C ALA A 84 -2.52 8.97 -8.28
N LEU A 85 -1.78 8.60 -9.34
CA LEU A 85 -0.50 9.21 -9.69
C LEU A 85 -0.64 10.67 -10.09
N ALA A 86 -1.61 11.01 -10.94
CA ALA A 86 -1.88 12.38 -11.35
C ALA A 86 -2.28 13.24 -10.14
N ALA A 87 -3.10 12.71 -9.22
CA ALA A 87 -3.48 13.40 -7.99
C ALA A 87 -2.28 13.64 -7.07
N ALA A 88 -1.40 12.64 -6.90
CA ALA A 88 -0.19 12.78 -6.09
C ALA A 88 0.78 13.82 -6.70
N LEU A 89 1.10 13.71 -7.99
CA LEU A 89 1.97 14.65 -8.68
C LEU A 89 1.39 16.07 -8.72
N GLY A 90 0.08 16.20 -8.98
CA GLY A 90 -0.62 17.48 -8.97
C GLY A 90 -0.57 18.13 -7.59
N SER A 91 -0.83 17.36 -6.52
CA SER A 91 -0.66 17.82 -5.14
C SER A 91 0.78 18.26 -4.87
N ASP A 92 1.77 17.49 -5.31
CA ASP A 92 3.18 17.82 -5.10
C ASP A 92 3.61 19.09 -5.80
N LEU A 93 3.17 19.30 -7.04
CA LEU A 93 3.43 20.54 -7.77
C LEU A 93 2.80 21.74 -7.08
N LEU A 94 1.59 21.62 -6.55
CA LEU A 94 0.92 22.68 -5.80
C LEU A 94 1.65 22.99 -4.48
N LEU A 95 2.05 21.95 -3.74
CA LEU A 95 2.78 22.11 -2.48
C LEU A 95 4.21 22.63 -2.69
N ALA A 96 4.89 22.22 -3.75
CA ALA A 96 6.22 22.69 -4.12
C ALA A 96 6.16 24.15 -4.61
N GLY A 97 5.24 24.46 -5.53
CA GLY A 97 5.08 25.78 -6.13
C GLY A 97 4.65 26.84 -5.13
N GLY A 98 3.76 26.52 -4.19
CA GLY A 98 3.34 27.48 -3.17
C GLY A 98 4.31 27.65 -2.00
N GLY A 99 5.37 26.83 -1.94
CA GLY A 99 6.55 27.15 -1.14
C GLY A 99 6.28 27.30 0.37
N GLU A 100 7.10 28.11 1.03
CA GLU A 100 6.93 28.41 2.47
C GLU A 100 5.72 29.30 2.74
N ARG A 101 5.24 29.97 1.69
CA ARG A 101 4.12 30.91 1.73
C ARG A 101 2.77 30.21 1.84
N LEU A 102 2.72 28.89 1.58
CA LEU A 102 1.50 28.12 1.67
C LEU A 102 1.02 28.03 3.15
N PRO A 103 -0.23 28.43 3.45
CA PRO A 103 -0.77 28.29 4.79
C PRO A 103 -0.90 26.81 5.18
N ALA A 104 -0.98 26.53 6.48
CA ALA A 104 -1.14 25.16 6.99
C ALA A 104 -2.36 24.43 6.38
N ALA A 105 -3.41 25.18 6.01
CA ALA A 105 -4.58 24.63 5.32
C ALA A 105 -4.23 24.00 3.96
N GLY A 106 -3.35 24.63 3.17
CA GLY A 106 -2.93 24.08 1.88
C GLY A 106 -2.16 22.76 2.04
N TRP A 107 -1.31 22.66 3.06
CA TRP A 107 -0.61 21.41 3.40
C TRP A 107 -1.55 20.30 3.86
N ARG A 108 -2.64 20.64 4.58
CA ARG A 108 -3.69 19.69 4.96
C ARG A 108 -4.49 19.21 3.75
N LEU A 109 -4.79 20.09 2.80
CA LEU A 109 -5.45 19.70 1.55
C LEU A 109 -4.55 18.76 0.73
N GLY A 110 -3.25 19.04 0.65
CA GLY A 110 -2.29 18.11 0.04
C GLY A 110 -2.25 16.75 0.75
N ALA A 111 -2.28 16.73 2.09
CA ALA A 111 -2.38 15.48 2.85
C ALA A 111 -3.67 14.70 2.55
N LEU A 112 -4.79 15.41 2.37
CA LEU A 112 -6.08 14.82 2.02
C LEU A 112 -6.04 14.24 0.60
N ALA A 113 -5.45 14.95 -0.36
CA ALA A 113 -5.23 14.44 -1.71
C ALA A 113 -4.34 13.18 -1.69
N GLY A 114 -3.26 13.19 -0.91
CA GLY A 114 -2.41 12.01 -0.70
C GLY A 114 -3.14 10.83 -0.05
N LEU A 115 -4.04 11.09 0.91
CA LEU A 115 -4.86 10.04 1.52
C LEU A 115 -5.84 9.42 0.52
N LEU A 116 -6.46 10.24 -0.33
CA LEU A 116 -7.33 9.75 -1.41
C LEU A 116 -6.54 8.92 -2.45
N ALA A 117 -5.36 9.39 -2.84
CA ALA A 117 -4.47 8.66 -3.74
C ALA A 117 -4.02 7.31 -3.12
N LEU A 118 -3.70 7.29 -1.83
CA LEU A 118 -3.40 6.06 -1.10
C LEU A 118 -4.59 5.09 -1.08
N GLY A 119 -5.81 5.59 -0.90
CA GLY A 119 -7.02 4.78 -0.98
C GLY A 119 -7.22 4.17 -2.37
N ALA A 120 -7.08 4.97 -3.42
CA ALA A 120 -7.13 4.51 -4.81
C ALA A 120 -6.05 3.45 -5.10
N PHE A 121 -4.83 3.66 -4.65
CA PHE A 121 -3.75 2.67 -4.74
C PHE A 121 -4.08 1.39 -3.99
N ALA A 122 -4.58 1.47 -2.76
CA ALA A 122 -4.92 0.31 -1.96
C ALA A 122 -6.03 -0.53 -2.60
N ILE A 123 -7.04 0.12 -3.19
CA ILE A 123 -8.09 -0.53 -3.98
C ILE A 123 -7.49 -1.21 -5.22
N ALA A 124 -6.62 -0.54 -5.97
CA ALA A 124 -5.97 -1.11 -7.14
C ALA A 124 -5.09 -2.32 -6.77
N ALA A 125 -4.29 -2.20 -5.70
CA ALA A 125 -3.44 -3.28 -5.20
C ALA A 125 -4.25 -4.50 -4.75
N GLU A 126 -5.38 -4.27 -4.08
CA GLU A 126 -6.28 -5.35 -3.69
C GLU A 126 -6.96 -5.99 -4.90
N ARG A 127 -7.39 -5.20 -5.91
CA ARG A 127 -7.94 -5.76 -7.17
C ARG A 127 -6.94 -6.68 -7.86
N LEU A 128 -5.69 -6.26 -7.96
CA LEU A 128 -4.62 -7.07 -8.53
C LEU A 128 -4.41 -8.38 -7.75
N ARG A 129 -4.60 -8.34 -6.43
CA ARG A 129 -4.43 -9.51 -5.56
C ARG A 129 -5.63 -10.46 -5.62
N THR A 130 -6.85 -9.94 -5.66
CA THR A 130 -8.08 -10.73 -5.55
C THR A 130 -8.71 -11.12 -6.88
N ALA A 131 -8.33 -10.51 -8.02
CA ALA A 131 -8.84 -10.91 -9.32
C ALA A 131 -8.69 -12.41 -9.65
N PRO A 132 -7.57 -13.10 -9.32
CA PRO A 132 -7.48 -14.55 -9.51
C PRO A 132 -8.29 -15.36 -8.48
N LEU A 133 -8.92 -14.70 -7.50
CA LEU A 133 -9.60 -15.30 -6.35
C LEU A 133 -11.11 -14.98 -6.36
N PRO A 134 -11.93 -15.61 -7.23
CA PRO A 134 -13.36 -15.31 -7.37
C PRO A 134 -14.19 -15.60 -6.11
N ALA A 135 -13.63 -16.28 -5.10
CA ALA A 135 -14.28 -16.57 -3.83
C ALA A 135 -14.10 -15.46 -2.77
N ALA A 136 -13.31 -14.42 -3.04
CA ALA A 136 -13.14 -13.30 -2.11
C ALA A 136 -14.40 -12.40 -2.14
N GLY A 137 -15.22 -12.46 -1.10
CA GLY A 137 -16.40 -11.61 -0.97
C GLY A 137 -16.04 -10.12 -0.79
N PRO A 138 -17.01 -9.20 -0.94
CA PRO A 138 -16.77 -7.75 -0.89
C PRO A 138 -16.16 -7.27 0.44
N LEU A 139 -16.47 -7.96 1.54
CA LEU A 139 -15.90 -7.68 2.86
C LEU A 139 -14.39 -8.00 2.92
N ALA A 140 -13.95 -9.09 2.29
CA ALA A 140 -12.55 -9.47 2.26
C ALA A 140 -11.73 -8.46 1.44
N PHE A 141 -12.28 -8.05 0.30
CA PHE A 141 -11.72 -6.97 -0.51
C PHE A 141 -11.61 -5.66 0.27
N ALA A 142 -12.69 -5.22 0.94
CA ALA A 142 -12.66 -4.00 1.73
C ALA A 142 -11.64 -4.08 2.87
N ALA A 143 -11.57 -5.20 3.58
CA ALA A 143 -10.60 -5.43 4.63
C ALA A 143 -9.15 -5.37 4.11
N GLY A 144 -8.88 -5.97 2.95
CA GLY A 144 -7.55 -5.95 2.31
C GLY A 144 -7.13 -4.57 1.82
N ALA A 145 -8.05 -3.82 1.21
CA ALA A 145 -7.80 -2.44 0.82
C ALA A 145 -7.51 -1.54 2.05
N VAL A 146 -8.31 -1.66 3.11
CA VAL A 146 -8.11 -0.89 4.35
C VAL A 146 -6.80 -1.28 5.03
N ALA A 147 -6.46 -2.57 5.10
CA ALA A 147 -5.19 -3.04 5.64
C ALA A 147 -4.00 -2.53 4.82
N THR A 148 -4.10 -2.55 3.48
CA THR A 148 -3.05 -2.05 2.58
C THR A 148 -2.84 -0.54 2.76
N ALA A 149 -3.90 0.25 2.87
CA ALA A 149 -3.81 1.67 3.15
C ALA A 149 -3.18 1.95 4.53
N ALA A 150 -3.59 1.22 5.57
CA ALA A 150 -3.04 1.35 6.90
C ALA A 150 -1.53 1.01 6.94
N LEU A 151 -1.12 -0.05 6.22
CA LEU A 151 0.28 -0.42 6.06
C LEU A 151 1.09 0.66 5.34
N GLY A 152 0.53 1.29 4.31
CA GLY A 152 1.18 2.41 3.64
C GLY A 152 1.46 3.58 4.60
N LEU A 153 0.45 3.98 5.38
CA LEU A 153 0.62 5.01 6.43
C LEU A 153 1.66 4.59 7.48
N ALA A 154 1.64 3.33 7.92
CA ALA A 154 2.60 2.82 8.88
C ALA A 154 4.04 2.84 8.35
N ALA A 155 4.24 2.48 7.07
CA ALA A 155 5.54 2.54 6.41
C ALA A 155 6.07 3.98 6.34
N ALA A 156 5.22 4.95 6.00
CA ALA A 156 5.59 6.36 5.98
C ALA A 156 5.94 6.91 7.39
N GLN A 157 5.24 6.43 8.42
CA GLN A 157 5.48 6.82 9.81
C GLN A 157 6.83 6.37 10.37
N VAL A 158 7.58 5.51 9.65
CA VAL A 158 8.98 5.22 9.99
C VAL A 158 9.82 6.51 10.01
N LEU A 159 9.55 7.45 9.08
CA LEU A 159 10.26 8.72 9.01
C LEU A 159 9.86 9.66 10.16
N THR A 160 8.56 9.81 10.37
CA THR A 160 7.97 10.84 11.24
C THR A 160 7.80 10.37 12.70
N GLY A 161 8.05 9.09 12.95
CA GLY A 161 7.91 8.40 14.23
C GLY A 161 6.59 7.63 14.30
N PRO A 162 6.59 6.36 14.77
CA PRO A 162 5.39 5.52 14.80
C PRO A 162 4.35 6.04 15.79
N ARG A 163 3.07 5.87 15.43
CA ARG A 163 1.91 6.39 16.17
C ARG A 163 0.76 5.41 16.12
N ARG A 164 -0.43 5.84 16.58
CA ARG A 164 -1.66 5.03 16.57
C ARG A 164 -1.97 4.41 15.20
N ALA A 165 -1.66 5.07 14.08
CA ALA A 165 -1.87 4.48 12.76
C ALA A 165 -0.95 3.28 12.46
N THR A 166 0.29 3.29 12.99
CA THR A 166 1.18 2.12 12.97
C THR A 166 0.56 0.93 13.72
N ALA A 167 -0.01 1.18 14.89
CA ALA A 167 -0.70 0.16 15.67
C ALA A 167 -1.97 -0.36 14.97
N LEU A 168 -2.73 0.52 14.32
CA LEU A 168 -3.87 0.14 13.49
C LEU A 168 -3.47 -0.79 12.35
N ALA A 169 -2.34 -0.53 11.68
CA ALA A 169 -1.83 -1.42 10.64
C ALA A 169 -1.47 -2.80 11.21
N GLY A 170 -0.87 -2.85 12.40
CA GLY A 170 -0.60 -4.09 13.13
C GLY A 170 -1.88 -4.88 13.44
N LEU A 171 -2.97 -4.21 13.82
CA LEU A 171 -4.26 -4.83 14.13
C LEU A 171 -5.05 -5.25 12.89
N LEU A 172 -4.95 -4.51 11.79
CA LEU A 172 -5.66 -4.79 10.54
C LEU A 172 -5.05 -5.98 9.78
N LEU A 173 -3.76 -6.27 9.95
CA LEU A 173 -3.10 -7.40 9.31
C LEU A 173 -3.74 -8.77 9.65
N PRO A 174 -3.96 -9.15 10.93
CA PRO A 174 -4.64 -10.39 11.27
C PRO A 174 -6.13 -10.38 10.88
N LEU A 175 -6.79 -9.22 10.88
CA LEU A 175 -8.17 -9.12 10.39
C LEU A 175 -8.26 -9.40 8.90
N HIS A 176 -7.29 -8.92 8.12
CA HIS A 176 -7.19 -9.24 6.69
C HIS A 176 -6.94 -10.74 6.49
N LEU A 177 -6.05 -11.37 7.28
CA LEU A 177 -5.86 -12.82 7.26
C LEU A 177 -7.18 -13.56 7.43
N LEU A 178 -7.98 -13.24 8.45
CA LEU A 178 -9.26 -13.90 8.72
C LEU A 178 -10.26 -13.79 7.57
N ALA A 179 -10.15 -12.75 6.75
CA ALA A 179 -11.02 -12.54 5.60
C ALA A 179 -10.56 -13.28 4.33
N LEU A 180 -9.35 -13.88 4.32
CA LEU A 180 -8.83 -14.60 3.16
C LEU A 180 -9.59 -15.93 2.91
N PRO A 181 -9.75 -16.34 1.64
CA PRO A 181 -10.30 -17.65 1.30
C PRO A 181 -9.55 -18.81 1.97
N GLY A 182 -10.27 -19.84 2.44
CA GLY A 182 -9.71 -20.98 3.16
C GLY A 182 -8.63 -21.79 2.40
N ARG A 183 -8.59 -21.69 1.07
CA ARG A 183 -7.51 -22.30 0.25
C ARG A 183 -6.16 -21.58 0.45
N ILE A 184 -6.18 -20.25 0.51
CA ILE A 184 -4.99 -19.43 0.78
C ILE A 184 -4.50 -19.71 2.21
N TRP A 185 -5.42 -19.79 3.17
CA TRP A 185 -5.11 -20.14 4.56
C TRP A 185 -4.30 -21.43 4.70
N ARG A 186 -4.70 -22.50 4.00
CA ARG A 186 -3.97 -23.78 4.03
C ARG A 186 -2.56 -23.68 3.47
N GLN A 187 -2.36 -22.89 2.42
CA GLN A 187 -1.04 -22.67 1.84
C GLN A 187 -0.16 -21.80 2.75
N LEU A 188 -0.71 -20.75 3.36
CA LEU A 188 0.00 -19.91 4.33
C LEU A 188 0.44 -20.71 5.58
N LEU A 189 -0.41 -21.64 6.05
CA LEU A 189 -0.08 -22.56 7.14
C LEU A 189 1.10 -23.46 6.77
N ALA A 190 1.08 -24.04 5.57
CA ALA A 190 2.15 -24.93 5.11
C ALA A 190 3.48 -24.20 4.86
N GLY A 191 3.43 -22.93 4.46
CA GLY A 191 4.61 -22.11 4.16
C GLY A 191 5.26 -21.40 5.35
N GLY A 192 4.64 -21.44 6.54
CA GLY A 192 5.11 -20.69 7.72
C GLY A 192 4.89 -19.17 7.64
N ASP A 193 4.19 -18.68 6.61
CA ASP A 193 3.97 -17.26 6.35
C ASP A 193 3.09 -16.57 7.43
N LEU A 194 2.35 -17.36 8.22
CA LEU A 194 1.62 -16.86 9.39
C LEU A 194 2.55 -16.33 10.49
N LEU A 195 3.76 -16.89 10.64
CA LEU A 195 4.74 -16.36 11.58
C LEU A 195 5.25 -15.00 11.12
N THR A 196 5.48 -14.82 9.82
CA THR A 196 5.85 -13.54 9.22
C THR A 196 4.77 -12.49 9.44
N ALA A 197 3.52 -12.84 9.20
CA ALA A 197 2.38 -11.95 9.44
C ALA A 197 2.19 -11.64 10.93
N GLY A 198 2.30 -12.64 11.80
CA GLY A 198 2.22 -12.48 13.25
C GLY A 198 3.33 -11.57 13.78
N ALA A 199 4.58 -11.78 13.36
CA ALA A 199 5.71 -10.94 13.73
C ALA A 199 5.53 -9.50 13.23
N ALA A 200 5.10 -9.32 11.97
CA ALA A 200 4.78 -8.01 11.43
C ALA A 200 3.70 -7.29 12.25
N SER A 201 2.61 -8.00 12.54
CA SER A 201 1.49 -7.50 13.35
C SER A 201 1.97 -7.05 14.73
N VAL A 202 2.70 -7.91 15.46
CA VAL A 202 3.21 -7.60 16.80
C VAL A 202 4.19 -6.42 16.77
N LEU A 203 5.11 -6.36 15.81
CA LEU A 203 6.07 -5.26 15.71
C LEU A 203 5.40 -3.93 15.40
N LEU A 204 4.45 -3.91 14.45
CA LEU A 204 3.69 -2.70 14.11
C LEU A 204 2.77 -2.26 15.24
N LEU A 205 2.14 -3.22 15.92
CA LEU A 205 1.34 -2.98 17.12
C LEU A 205 2.25 -2.37 18.19
N ALA A 206 3.33 -3.04 18.60
CA ALA A 206 4.21 -2.60 19.68
C ALA A 206 4.98 -1.30 19.40
N ALA A 207 5.26 -0.98 18.14
CA ALA A 207 6.16 0.11 17.72
C ALA A 207 5.93 1.48 18.42
N PRO A 208 4.69 1.97 18.62
CA PRO A 208 4.45 3.25 19.28
C PRO A 208 4.78 3.25 20.78
N TRP A 209 4.75 2.08 21.44
CA TRP A 209 4.92 1.93 22.88
C TRP A 209 6.34 1.53 23.29
N LEU A 210 7.18 1.11 22.34
CA LEU A 210 8.57 0.77 22.59
C LEU A 210 9.41 1.98 23.04
N PRO A 211 10.58 1.76 23.68
CA PRO A 211 11.55 2.81 23.97
C PRO A 211 11.95 3.58 22.71
N PRO A 212 12.26 4.89 22.79
CA PRO A 212 12.52 5.74 21.61
C PRO A 212 13.55 5.17 20.61
N ARG A 213 14.57 4.46 21.11
CA ARG A 213 15.62 3.81 20.30
C ARG A 213 15.10 2.66 19.44
N LEU A 214 14.01 2.01 19.84
CA LEU A 214 13.45 0.81 19.20
C LEU A 214 12.20 1.09 18.36
N ARG A 215 11.57 2.26 18.52
CA ARG A 215 10.33 2.62 17.81
C ARG A 215 10.44 2.53 16.29
N ARG A 216 11.41 3.25 15.72
CA ARG A 216 11.64 3.29 14.27
C ARG A 216 12.11 1.94 13.70
N PRO A 217 13.10 1.24 14.28
CA PRO A 217 13.50 -0.06 13.73
C PRO A 217 12.37 -1.09 13.84
N ALA A 218 11.56 -1.08 14.91
CA ALA A 218 10.39 -1.96 15.00
C ALA A 218 9.34 -1.65 13.93
N ALA A 219 9.02 -0.37 13.69
CA ALA A 219 8.08 0.01 12.64
C ALA A 219 8.61 -0.34 11.24
N LEU A 220 9.89 -0.11 10.98
CA LEU A 220 10.54 -0.46 9.72
C LEU A 220 10.51 -1.97 9.50
N ALA A 221 10.99 -2.76 10.48
CA ALA A 221 11.00 -4.21 10.41
C ALA A 221 9.57 -4.77 10.23
N GLY A 222 8.60 -4.26 10.99
CA GLY A 222 7.20 -4.64 10.86
C GLY A 222 6.64 -4.32 9.47
N SER A 223 6.94 -3.15 8.91
CA SER A 223 6.50 -2.76 7.56
C SER A 223 7.14 -3.61 6.45
N LEU A 224 8.42 -3.97 6.60
CA LEU A 224 9.14 -4.83 5.65
C LEU A 224 8.61 -6.26 5.71
N LEU A 225 8.38 -6.81 6.90
CA LEU A 225 7.77 -8.13 7.08
C LEU A 225 6.34 -8.16 6.52
N ALA A 226 5.56 -7.10 6.72
CA ALA A 226 4.24 -6.98 6.12
C ALA A 226 4.32 -6.93 4.59
N ALA A 227 5.26 -6.19 4.01
CA ALA A 227 5.47 -6.15 2.56
C ALA A 227 5.92 -7.52 2.00
N LEU A 228 6.79 -8.25 2.71
CA LEU A 228 7.16 -9.62 2.38
C LEU A 228 5.95 -10.56 2.40
N PHE A 229 5.12 -10.46 3.45
CA PHE A 229 3.90 -11.24 3.56
C PHE A 229 2.93 -10.94 2.40
N LEU A 230 2.71 -9.66 2.05
CA LEU A 230 1.86 -9.29 0.93
C LEU A 230 2.42 -9.80 -0.41
N LEU A 231 3.75 -9.74 -0.61
CA LEU A 231 4.40 -10.31 -1.79
C LEU A 231 4.17 -11.83 -1.88
N ARG A 232 4.26 -12.55 -0.76
CA ARG A 232 3.95 -13.98 -0.71
C ARG A 232 2.49 -14.26 -1.04
N LEU A 233 1.59 -13.43 -0.53
CA LEU A 233 0.16 -13.51 -0.83
C LEU A 233 -0.12 -13.32 -2.31
N ASP A 234 0.53 -12.34 -2.95
CA ASP A 234 0.41 -12.10 -4.39
C ASP A 234 0.93 -13.29 -5.21
N GLN A 235 2.04 -13.92 -4.79
CA GLN A 235 2.58 -15.12 -5.42
C GLN A 235 1.63 -16.33 -5.29
N LEU A 236 1.06 -16.54 -4.10
CA LEU A 236 0.11 -17.62 -3.87
C LEU A 236 -1.19 -17.41 -4.64
N ALA A 237 -1.68 -16.17 -4.73
CA ALA A 237 -2.86 -15.82 -5.52
C ALA A 237 -2.66 -16.13 -7.01
N ALA A 238 -1.46 -15.87 -7.56
CA ALA A 238 -1.11 -16.21 -8.94
C ALA A 238 -0.98 -17.73 -9.19
N LEU A 239 -0.63 -18.50 -8.16
CA LEU A 239 -0.45 -19.96 -8.25
C LEU A 239 -1.75 -20.76 -8.07
N LEU A 240 -2.82 -20.14 -7.57
CA LEU A 240 -4.12 -20.77 -7.44
C LEU A 240 -4.87 -20.63 -8.78
N PRO A 241 -4.97 -21.68 -9.61
CA PRO A 241 -5.60 -21.57 -10.91
C PRO A 241 -7.09 -21.21 -10.76
N LEU A 242 -7.56 -20.39 -11.70
CA LEU A 242 -8.95 -20.33 -12.15
C LEU A 242 -9.34 -21.72 -12.67
N ARG A 243 -9.63 -22.67 -11.78
CA ARG A 243 -10.36 -23.87 -12.23
C ARG A 243 -11.74 -23.36 -12.60
N PRO A 244 -12.17 -23.44 -13.88
CA PRO A 244 -13.57 -23.23 -14.19
C PRO A 244 -14.33 -24.23 -13.33
N VAL A 245 -15.29 -23.72 -12.55
CA VAL A 245 -16.33 -24.56 -12.00
C VAL A 245 -17.11 -25.02 -13.23
N LEU A 246 -16.68 -26.13 -13.83
CA LEU A 246 -17.59 -26.96 -14.61
C LEU A 246 -18.61 -27.45 -13.59
N ALA A 247 -19.72 -26.74 -13.51
CA ALA A 247 -20.89 -27.20 -12.79
C ALA A 247 -21.34 -28.53 -13.42
N PRO A 248 -21.72 -29.54 -12.61
CA PRO A 248 -22.34 -30.75 -13.12
C PRO A 248 -23.69 -30.46 -13.78
#